data_AF-A0A0S4KQL8-F1
#
_entry.id   AF-A0A0S4KQL8-F1
#
_cell.length_a   1.000
_cell.length_b   1.000
_cell.length_c   1.000
_cell.angle_alpha   90.00
_cell.angle_beta   90.00
_cell.angle_gamma   90.00
#
_symmetry.space_group_name_H-M   'P 1'
#
loop_
_entity.id
_entity.type
_entity.pdbx_description
1 polymer ?
#
loop_
_entity_poly.entity_id
_entity_poly.type
_entity_poly.pdbx_seq_one_letter_code
_entity_poly.pdbx_strand_id
1 'polypeptide(L)'
;MTKQQIETAWNRHCQEDWPVFSSSHQGQLMTLDTVISGCVIYYLDSPDGLDDQRLAILKDCLTELDSVTEDLDAAPLTYFVRLRRLGELLLQTAAQP
;
A
#
# COMPACT_ATOMS: atom_id res chain seq x y z
N MET A 1 -1.38 -15.12 -6.95
CA MET A 1 -0.34 -14.09 -6.76
C MET A 1 0.85 -14.74 -6.09
N THR A 2 2.07 -14.54 -6.59
CA THR A 2 3.29 -15.10 -5.96
C THR A 2 3.98 -14.05 -5.09
N LYS A 3 4.69 -14.50 -4.04
CA LYS A 3 5.49 -13.65 -3.17
C LYS A 3 6.53 -12.81 -3.95
N GLN A 4 7.12 -13.40 -5.00
CA GLN A 4 8.05 -12.72 -5.91
C GLN A 4 7.42 -11.54 -6.68
N GLN A 5 6.15 -11.63 -7.06
CA GLN A 5 5.45 -10.53 -7.72
C GLN A 5 5.26 -9.34 -6.77
N ILE A 6 4.94 -9.62 -5.51
CA ILE A 6 4.79 -8.60 -4.45
C ILE A 6 6.14 -7.96 -4.15
N GLU A 7 7.20 -8.76 -4.01
CA GLU A 7 8.57 -8.29 -3.79
C GLU A 7 9.05 -7.37 -4.93
N THR A 8 8.77 -7.74 -6.19
CA THR A 8 9.13 -6.91 -7.34
C THR A 8 8.39 -5.57 -7.33
N ALA A 9 7.09 -5.59 -7.01
CA ALA A 9 6.29 -4.37 -6.90
C ALA A 9 6.78 -3.50 -5.72
N TRP A 10 7.15 -4.11 -4.60
CA TRP A 10 7.66 -3.42 -3.43
C TRP A 10 8.99 -2.74 -3.70
N ASN A 11 9.94 -3.46 -4.30
CA ASN A 11 11.24 -2.90 -4.67
C ASN A 11 11.11 -1.69 -5.61
N ARG A 12 10.14 -1.73 -6.54
CA ARG A 12 9.84 -0.58 -7.41
C ARG A 12 9.26 0.60 -6.63
N HIS A 13 8.39 0.37 -5.66
CA HIS A 13 7.84 1.42 -4.80
C HIS A 13 8.94 2.09 -3.97
N CYS A 14 9.85 1.31 -3.38
CA CYS A 14 10.97 1.83 -2.59
C CYS A 14 11.99 2.65 -3.38
N GLN A 15 12.03 2.53 -4.71
CA GLN A 15 12.93 3.32 -5.57
C GLN A 15 12.40 4.73 -5.84
N GLU A 16 11.15 5.01 -5.47
CA GLU A 16 10.51 6.28 -5.70
C GLU A 16 10.57 7.12 -4.43
N ASP A 17 11.02 8.37 -4.57
CA ASP A 17 10.98 9.31 -3.46
C ASP A 17 9.54 9.64 -3.09
N TRP A 18 9.35 10.06 -1.84
CA TRP A 18 8.08 10.64 -1.41
C TRP A 18 7.72 11.83 -2.31
N PRO A 19 6.51 11.88 -2.91
CA PRO A 19 6.19 12.90 -3.89
C PRO A 19 6.07 14.29 -3.25
N VAL A 20 6.40 15.32 -4.02
CA VAL A 20 6.19 16.72 -3.63
C VAL A 20 4.79 17.17 -4.04
N PHE A 21 3.95 17.52 -3.07
CA PHE A 21 2.59 18.00 -3.28
C PHE A 21 2.12 18.84 -2.09
N SER A 22 1.02 19.58 -2.26
CA SER A 22 0.37 20.33 -1.19
C SER A 22 -1.05 19.82 -1.01
N SER A 23 -1.34 19.22 0.14
CA SER A 23 -2.68 18.73 0.49
C SER A 23 -2.87 18.82 2.01
N SER A 24 -4.09 19.14 2.44
CA SER A 24 -4.48 19.03 3.86
C SER A 24 -4.35 17.60 4.40
N HIS A 25 -4.35 16.60 3.51
CA HIS A 25 -4.26 15.18 3.85
C HIS A 25 -2.82 14.65 3.91
N GLN A 26 -1.79 15.50 3.83
CA GLN A 26 -0.39 15.03 3.79
C GLN A 26 -0.04 14.11 4.98
N GLY A 27 -0.41 14.47 6.21
CA GLY A 27 -0.14 13.63 7.38
C GLY A 27 -0.91 12.29 7.36
N GLN A 28 -2.11 12.29 6.80
CA GLN A 28 -2.93 11.09 6.61
C GLN A 28 -2.30 10.18 5.56
N LEU A 29 -1.89 10.73 4.41
CA LEU A 29 -1.18 9.99 3.36
C LEU A 29 0.14 9.37 3.86
N MET A 30 0.91 10.07 4.71
CA MET A 30 2.11 9.51 5.34
C MET A 30 1.78 8.33 6.27
N THR A 31 0.68 8.43 7.01
CA THR A 31 0.20 7.36 7.89
C THR A 31 -0.20 6.13 7.08
N LEU A 32 -0.97 6.33 6.00
CA LEU A 32 -1.39 5.27 5.09
C LEU A 32 -0.19 4.58 4.43
N ASP A 33 0.79 5.33 3.93
CA ASP A 33 2.03 4.78 3.37
C ASP A 33 2.79 3.93 4.39
N THR A 34 2.93 4.42 5.62
CA THR A 34 3.61 3.69 6.69
C THR A 34 2.91 2.37 7.03
N VAL A 35 1.59 2.39 7.18
CA VAL A 35 0.80 1.21 7.58
C VAL A 35 0.79 0.17 6.44
N ILE A 36 0.52 0.59 5.20
CA ILE A 36 0.51 -0.31 4.05
C ILE A 36 1.90 -0.91 3.81
N SER A 37 2.95 -0.09 3.88
CA SER A 37 4.34 -0.55 3.77
C SER A 37 4.70 -1.54 4.88
N GLY A 38 4.25 -1.31 6.12
CA GLY A 38 4.43 -2.25 7.23
C GLY A 38 3.79 -3.61 6.96
N CYS A 39 2.59 -3.64 6.36
CA CYS A 39 1.95 -4.88 5.92
C CYS A 39 2.75 -5.59 4.81
N VAL A 40 3.29 -4.85 3.84
CA VAL A 40 4.15 -5.43 2.78
C VAL A 40 5.39 -6.06 3.38
N ILE A 41 6.10 -5.34 4.25
CA ILE A 41 7.33 -5.82 4.91
C ILE A 41 7.03 -7.07 5.73
N TYR A 42 5.97 -7.04 6.55
CA TYR A 42 5.56 -8.18 7.36
C TYR A 42 5.28 -9.42 6.50
N TYR A 43 4.53 -9.26 5.40
CA TYR A 43 4.25 -10.37 4.48
C TYR A 43 5.52 -10.93 3.81
N LEU A 44 6.46 -10.05 3.45
CA LEU A 44 7.71 -10.46 2.83
C LEU A 44 8.64 -11.19 3.81
N ASP A 45 8.65 -10.79 5.08
CA ASP A 45 9.48 -11.39 6.13
C ASP A 45 8.86 -12.67 6.74
N SER A 46 7.52 -12.75 6.77
CA SER A 46 6.80 -13.89 7.35
C SER A 46 6.56 -15.03 6.35
N PRO A 47 6.65 -16.31 6.78
CA PRO A 47 6.19 -17.45 6.00
C PRO A 47 4.65 -17.61 6.00
N ASP A 48 3.97 -17.09 7.02
CA ASP A 48 2.54 -17.35 7.29
C ASP A 48 1.59 -16.34 6.62
N GLY A 49 2.14 -15.35 5.90
CA GLY A 49 1.35 -14.28 5.29
C GLY A 49 0.82 -13.27 6.31
N LEU A 50 -0.28 -12.58 5.99
CA LEU A 50 -0.95 -11.62 6.88
C LEU A 50 -2.06 -12.29 7.68
N ASP A 51 -2.17 -11.96 8.97
CA ASP A 51 -3.31 -12.35 9.80
C ASP A 51 -4.57 -11.51 9.51
N ASP A 52 -5.71 -11.98 10.05
CA ASP A 52 -7.02 -11.34 9.85
C ASP A 52 -7.05 -9.87 10.30
N GLN A 53 -6.31 -9.53 11.37
CA GLN A 53 -6.26 -8.16 11.87
C GLN A 53 -5.56 -7.24 10.87
N ARG A 54 -4.41 -7.65 10.33
CA ARG A 54 -3.66 -6.92 9.31
C ARG A 54 -4.43 -6.83 8.00
N LEU A 55 -5.17 -7.87 7.63
CA LEU A 55 -6.05 -7.84 6.45
C LEU A 55 -7.21 -6.85 6.61
N ALA A 56 -7.80 -6.75 7.80
CA ALA A 56 -8.83 -5.76 8.08
C ALA A 56 -8.28 -4.33 8.02
N ILE A 57 -7.16 -4.07 8.71
CA ILE A 57 -6.47 -2.77 8.67
C ILE A 57 -6.14 -2.37 7.23
N LEU A 58 -5.61 -3.30 6.43
CA LEU A 58 -5.24 -3.03 5.06
C LEU A 58 -6.45 -2.64 4.18
N LYS A 59 -7.61 -3.27 4.36
CA LYS A 59 -8.84 -2.92 3.64
C LYS A 59 -9.31 -1.51 3.99
N ASP A 60 -9.27 -1.15 5.28
CA ASP A 60 -9.65 0.18 5.75
C ASP A 60 -8.70 1.24 5.17
N CYS A 61 -7.38 0.99 5.24
CA CYS A 61 -6.38 1.88 4.66
C CYS A 61 -6.54 2.07 3.15
N LEU A 62 -6.88 1.03 2.38
CA LEU A 62 -7.11 1.18 0.93
C LEU A 62 -8.34 2.01 0.62
N THR A 63 -9.41 1.86 1.41
CA THR A 63 -10.63 2.66 1.26
C THR A 63 -10.36 4.13 1.59
N GLU A 64 -9.61 4.37 2.67
CA GLU A 64 -9.20 5.71 3.06
C GLU A 64 -8.26 6.34 2.03
N LEU A 65 -7.29 5.57 1.50
CA LEU A 65 -6.38 6.00 0.45
C LEU A 65 -7.11 6.43 -0.81
N ASP A 66 -8.13 5.67 -1.23
CA ASP A 66 -8.97 6.03 -2.37
C ASP A 66 -9.63 7.38 -2.14
N SER A 67 -10.25 7.60 -0.97
CA SER A 67 -10.91 8.86 -0.65
C SER A 67 -9.97 10.06 -0.60
N VAL A 68 -8.77 9.93 -0.02
CA VAL A 68 -7.86 11.08 0.16
C VAL A 68 -7.00 11.39 -1.06
N THR A 69 -7.05 10.54 -2.09
CA THR A 69 -6.30 10.72 -3.33
C THR A 69 -7.16 11.25 -4.48
N GLU A 70 -8.49 11.35 -4.33
CA GLU A 70 -9.41 11.85 -5.36
C GLU A 70 -9.05 13.25 -5.88
N ASP A 71 -8.57 14.12 -4.99
CA ASP A 71 -8.24 15.52 -5.30
C ASP A 71 -6.73 15.75 -5.57
N LEU A 72 -5.93 14.68 -5.66
CA LEU A 72 -4.49 14.81 -5.95
C LEU A 72 -4.21 14.99 -7.43
N ASP A 73 -3.24 15.85 -7.74
CA ASP A 73 -2.68 15.98 -9.08
C ASP A 73 -2.07 14.65 -9.58
N ALA A 74 -2.02 14.49 -10.90
CA ALA A 74 -1.56 13.25 -11.54
C ALA A 74 -0.13 12.81 -11.14
N ALA A 75 0.75 13.78 -10.85
CA ALA A 75 2.13 13.50 -10.46
C ALA A 75 2.23 12.77 -9.10
N PRO A 76 1.73 13.33 -7.98
CA PRO A 76 1.72 12.62 -6.69
C PRO A 76 0.81 11.38 -6.71
N LEU A 77 -0.28 11.39 -7.47
CA LEU A 77 -1.21 10.26 -7.57
C LEU A 77 -0.52 8.97 -8.03
N THR A 78 0.48 9.06 -8.92
CA THR A 78 1.22 7.90 -9.42
C THR A 78 1.91 7.11 -8.30
N TYR A 79 2.42 7.79 -7.26
CA TYR A 79 3.00 7.15 -6.08
C TYR A 79 1.94 6.35 -5.31
N PHE A 80 0.81 6.99 -5.01
CA PHE A 80 -0.25 6.37 -4.21
C PHE A 80 -0.99 5.27 -4.96
N VAL A 81 -1.09 5.32 -6.29
CA VAL A 81 -1.60 4.21 -7.11
C VAL A 81 -0.72 2.95 -6.96
N ARG A 82 0.60 3.11 -6.89
CA ARG A 82 1.52 1.97 -6.67
C ARG A 82 1.38 1.41 -5.25
N LEU A 83 1.29 2.28 -4.25
CA LEU A 83 1.01 1.90 -2.86
C LEU A 83 -0.30 1.12 -2.73
N ARG A 84 -1.37 1.65 -3.34
CA ARG A 84 -2.68 1.01 -3.41
C ARG A 84 -2.59 -0.37 -4.05
N ARG A 85 -1.88 -0.46 -5.18
CA ARG A 85 -1.67 -1.73 -5.90
C ARG A 85 -1.00 -2.76 -5.02
N LEU A 86 0.02 -2.39 -4.23
CA LEU A 86 0.66 -3.30 -3.27
C LEU A 86 -0.34 -3.87 -2.26
N GLY A 87 -1.19 -3.03 -1.68
CA GLY A 87 -2.23 -3.48 -0.77
C GLY A 87 -3.22 -4.45 -1.43
N GLU A 88 -3.64 -4.19 -2.67
CA GLU A 88 -4.48 -5.14 -3.42
C GLU A 88 -3.79 -6.49 -3.63
N LEU A 89 -2.49 -6.49 -3.96
CA LEU A 89 -1.75 -7.73 -4.17
C LEU A 89 -1.73 -8.57 -2.88
N LEU A 90 -1.51 -7.92 -1.73
CA LEU A 90 -1.55 -8.58 -0.43
C LEU A 90 -2.94 -9.16 -0.13
N LEU A 91 -4.02 -8.41 -0.35
CA LEU A 91 -5.38 -8.92 -0.13
C LEU A 91 -5.72 -10.10 -1.04
N GLN A 92 -5.22 -10.11 -2.27
CA GLN A 92 -5.39 -11.24 -3.19
C GLN A 92 -4.68 -12.51 -2.69
N THR A 93 -3.60 -12.41 -1.92
CA THR A 93 -2.93 -13.59 -1.35
C THR A 93 -3.79 -14.29 -0.31
N ALA A 94 -4.56 -13.53 0.48
CA ALA A 94 -5.49 -14.09 1.47
C ALA A 94 -6.79 -14.64 0.86
N ALA A 95 -7.14 -14.20 -0.35
CA ALA A 95 -8.31 -14.69 -1.08
C ALA A 95 -8.04 -16.00 -1.85
N GLN A 96 -6.80 -16.49 -1.88
CA GLN A 96 -6.47 -17.78 -2.49
C GLN A 96 -6.57 -18.90 -1.43
N PRO A 97 -7.33 -19.98 -1.69
CA PRO A 97 -7.47 -21.12 -0.78
C PRO A 97 -6.19 -21.97 -0.68
#